data_AF-A0A2V6CS06-F1
#
_entry.id   AF-A0A2V6CS06-F1
#
_cell.length_a   1.000
_cell.length_b   1.000
_cell.length_c   1.000
_cell.angle_alpha   90.00
_cell.angle_beta   90.00
_cell.angle_gamma   90.00
#
_symmetry.space_group_name_H-M   'P 1'
#
loop_
_entity.id
_entity.type
_entity.pdbx_description
1 polymer ?
#
loop_
_entity_poly.entity_id
_entity_poly.type
_entity_poly.pdbx_seq_one_letter_code
_entity_poly.pdbx_strand_id
1 'polypeptide(L)'
;DGKILDSLQTGAGLDNIDYSPDAKILHAAASQAGTLTVAEVGDDGKFHLKATVPTVKGARGVVAGKGETAYLIDPAEGRILKLTHKSDSPLSLLSKNNSYAD
;
A
#
# COMPACT_ATOMS: atom_id res chain seq x y z
N ASP A 1 10.35 -7.30 -26.84
CA ASP A 1 9.53 -8.53 -26.69
C ASP A 1 8.79 -8.42 -25.36
N GLY A 2 7.46 -8.40 -25.35
CA GLY A 2 6.68 -8.14 -24.13
C GLY A 2 6.75 -9.29 -23.11
N LYS A 3 7.90 -9.44 -22.44
CA LYS A 3 8.15 -10.50 -21.46
C LYS A 3 7.66 -10.08 -20.07
N ILE A 4 6.96 -10.98 -19.40
CA ILE A 4 6.65 -10.85 -17.97
C ILE A 4 7.95 -11.06 -17.19
N LEU A 5 8.39 -10.02 -16.46
CA LEU A 5 9.62 -10.03 -15.68
C LEU A 5 9.37 -10.43 -14.22
N ASP A 6 8.21 -10.06 -13.68
CA ASP A 6 7.78 -10.39 -12.32
C ASP A 6 6.26 -10.26 -12.19
N SER A 7 5.70 -10.79 -11.10
CA SER A 7 4.28 -10.69 -10.77
C SER A 7 4.06 -10.71 -9.25
N LEU A 8 3.11 -9.91 -8.77
CA LEU A 8 2.71 -9.88 -7.36
C LEU A 8 1.20 -10.04 -7.22
N GLN A 9 0.76 -10.93 -6.33
CA GLN A 9 -0.66 -11.12 -6.04
C GLN A 9 -1.19 -10.01 -5.12
N THR A 10 -2.26 -9.33 -5.53
CA THR A 10 -2.87 -8.22 -4.76
C THR A 10 -4.26 -8.54 -4.21
N GLY A 11 -4.91 -9.56 -4.77
CA GLY A 11 -6.32 -9.88 -4.55
C GLY A 11 -7.22 -9.50 -5.74
N ALA A 12 -8.47 -9.96 -5.71
CA ALA A 12 -9.43 -9.74 -6.79
C ALA A 12 -9.89 -8.28 -6.88
N GLY A 13 -10.22 -7.84 -8.11
CA GLY A 13 -10.70 -6.49 -8.38
C GLY A 13 -9.60 -5.42 -8.39
N LEU A 14 -8.37 -5.80 -8.73
CA LEU A 14 -7.30 -4.85 -9.06
C LEU A 14 -7.73 -4.05 -10.29
N ASP A 15 -7.81 -2.73 -10.14
CA ASP A 15 -8.31 -1.81 -11.16
C ASP A 15 -7.20 -0.84 -11.62
N ASN A 16 -6.54 -0.19 -10.66
CA ASN A 16 -5.45 0.76 -10.91
C ASN A 16 -4.27 0.52 -9.95
N ILE A 17 -3.09 0.94 -10.38
CA ILE A 17 -1.85 1.01 -9.59
C ILE A 17 -1.27 2.43 -9.65
N ASP A 18 -0.45 2.79 -8.67
CA ASP A 18 0.38 4.00 -8.74
C ASP A 18 1.76 3.75 -8.15
N TYR A 19 2.77 4.41 -8.70
CA TYR A 19 4.17 4.22 -8.34
C TYR A 19 4.78 5.54 -7.90
N SER A 20 5.43 5.54 -6.73
CA SER A 20 6.23 6.65 -6.24
C SER A 20 7.71 6.42 -6.61
N PRO A 21 8.28 7.15 -7.57
CA PRO A 21 9.65 6.93 -8.03
C PRO A 21 10.69 7.20 -6.94
N ASP A 22 10.50 8.29 -6.18
CA ASP A 22 11.45 8.70 -5.14
C ASP A 22 11.55 7.65 -4.02
N ALA A 23 10.43 7.01 -3.68
CA ALA A 23 10.38 5.96 -2.65
C ALA A 23 10.54 4.54 -3.21
N LYS A 24 10.52 4.39 -4.54
CA LYS A 24 10.42 3.10 -5.24
C LYS A 24 9.27 2.22 -4.76
N ILE A 25 8.12 2.80 -4.42
CA ILE A 25 6.97 2.07 -3.90
C ILE A 25 5.83 2.03 -4.91
N LEU A 26 5.37 0.82 -5.21
CA LEU A 26 4.16 0.52 -5.96
C LEU A 26 2.97 0.29 -5.00
N HIS A 27 1.86 0.96 -5.29
CA HIS A 27 0.58 0.80 -4.62
C HIS A 27 -0.42 0.16 -5.57
N ALA A 28 -1.17 -0.82 -5.08
CA ALA A 28 -2.18 -1.52 -5.88
C ALA A 28 -3.44 -1.76 -5.05
N ALA A 29 -4.57 -1.15 -5.47
CA ALA A 29 -5.84 -1.27 -4.77
C ALA A 29 -6.72 -2.34 -5.42
N ALA A 30 -7.06 -3.38 -4.66
CA ALA A 30 -7.91 -4.49 -5.09
C ALA A 30 -9.29 -4.36 -4.45
N SER A 31 -10.24 -3.87 -5.23
CA SER A 31 -11.55 -3.42 -4.75
C SER A 31 -12.46 -4.53 -4.25
N GLN A 32 -12.43 -5.71 -4.87
CA GLN A 32 -13.26 -6.83 -4.44
C GLN A 32 -12.67 -7.49 -3.19
N ALA A 33 -11.34 -7.55 -3.10
CA ALA A 33 -10.63 -8.02 -1.93
C ALA A 33 -10.69 -7.04 -0.75
N GLY A 34 -10.88 -5.74 -1.00
CA GLY A 34 -10.83 -4.71 0.04
C GLY A 34 -9.41 -4.58 0.60
N THR A 35 -8.41 -4.51 -0.28
CA THR A 35 -7.00 -4.42 0.12
C THR A 35 -6.25 -3.35 -0.66
N LEU A 36 -5.25 -2.75 -0.02
CA LEU A 36 -4.17 -2.01 -0.64
C LEU A 36 -2.88 -2.80 -0.48
N THR A 37 -2.32 -3.28 -1.57
CA THR A 37 -0.98 -3.86 -1.60
C THR A 37 0.06 -2.74 -1.76
N VAL A 38 1.10 -2.80 -0.94
CA VAL A 38 2.26 -1.90 -1.00
C VAL A 38 3.49 -2.75 -1.24
N ALA A 39 4.19 -2.50 -2.34
CA ALA A 39 5.39 -3.23 -2.72
C ALA A 39 6.52 -2.26 -3.06
N GLU A 40 7.74 -2.60 -2.66
CA GLU A 40 8.93 -1.95 -3.14
C GLU A 40 9.31 -2.55 -4.50
N VAL A 41 9.75 -1.71 -5.42
CA VAL A 41 10.38 -2.13 -6.68
C VAL A 41 11.89 -2.06 -6.47
N GLY A 42 12.53 -3.22 -6.34
CA GLY A 42 13.97 -3.33 -6.13
C GLY A 42 14.78 -2.81 -7.32
N ASP A 43 16.07 -2.61 -7.12
CA ASP A 43 16.98 -2.17 -8.18
C ASP A 43 17.12 -3.18 -9.33
N ASP A 44 16.78 -4.45 -9.08
CA ASP A 44 16.68 -5.49 -10.11
C ASP A 44 15.31 -5.51 -10.83
N GLY A 45 14.44 -4.54 -10.51
CA GLY A 45 13.10 -4.38 -11.06
C GLY A 45 12.04 -5.30 -10.48
N LYS A 46 12.37 -6.12 -9.46
CA LYS A 46 11.41 -7.07 -8.87
C LYS A 46 10.57 -6.44 -7.77
N PHE A 47 9.39 -7.00 -7.56
CA PHE A 47 8.48 -6.61 -6.51
C PHE A 47 8.85 -7.28 -5.19
N HIS A 48 8.95 -6.48 -4.14
CA HIS A 48 9.09 -6.92 -2.75
C HIS A 48 7.89 -6.45 -1.95
N LEU A 49 7.01 -7.37 -1.56
CA LEU A 49 5.83 -7.04 -0.75
C LEU A 49 6.27 -6.40 0.58
N LYS A 50 5.80 -5.19 0.84
CA LYS A 50 6.06 -4.47 2.11
C LYS A 50 4.88 -4.57 3.06
N ALA A 51 3.66 -4.43 2.53
CA ALA A 51 2.45 -4.53 3.32
C ALA A 51 1.24 -4.91 2.47
N THR A 52 0.25 -5.51 3.12
CA THR A 52 -1.13 -5.57 2.62
C THR A 52 -2.00 -4.90 3.67
N VAL A 53 -2.57 -3.76 3.34
CA VAL A 53 -3.40 -2.95 4.25
C VAL A 53 -4.87 -3.25 3.97
N PRO A 54 -5.66 -3.69 4.96
CA PRO A 54 -7.10 -3.81 4.81
C PRO A 54 -7.73 -2.47 4.48
N THR A 55 -8.68 -2.47 3.54
CA THR A 55 -9.51 -1.32 3.16
C THR A 55 -10.98 -1.72 3.19
N VAL A 56 -11.88 -0.86 2.72
CA VAL A 56 -13.29 -1.20 2.57
C VAL A 56 -13.55 -1.85 1.21
N LYS A 57 -14.48 -2.80 1.16
CA LYS A 57 -14.90 -3.40 -0.11
C LYS A 57 -15.41 -2.33 -1.08
N GLY A 58 -14.93 -2.36 -2.30
CA GLY A 58 -15.21 -1.36 -3.33
C GLY A 58 -14.19 -0.23 -3.43
N ALA A 59 -13.29 -0.08 -2.44
CA ALA A 59 -12.22 0.91 -2.52
C ALA A 59 -11.29 0.59 -3.71
N ARG A 60 -11.12 1.55 -4.60
CA ARG A 60 -10.40 1.38 -5.88
C ARG A 60 -9.68 2.65 -6.24
N GLY A 61 -8.82 2.59 -7.25
CA GLY A 61 -7.99 3.74 -7.60
C GLY A 61 -7.00 4.03 -6.47
N VAL A 62 -5.79 4.39 -6.81
CA VAL A 62 -4.82 4.80 -5.80
C VAL A 62 -3.95 5.90 -6.36
N VAL A 63 -3.63 6.86 -5.50
CA VAL A 63 -2.59 7.86 -5.72
C VAL A 63 -1.58 7.75 -4.59
N ALA A 64 -0.32 7.61 -4.94
CA ALA A 64 0.79 7.63 -4.01
C ALA A 64 0.98 9.06 -3.48
N GLY A 65 0.95 9.19 -2.16
CA GLY A 65 1.23 10.44 -1.47
C GLY A 65 2.72 10.58 -1.13
N LYS A 66 3.04 11.68 -0.43
CA LYS A 66 4.37 11.81 0.19
C LYS A 66 4.54 10.81 1.33
N GLY A 67 5.74 10.27 1.46
CA GLY A 67 6.09 9.28 2.49
C GLY A 67 5.29 7.98 2.32
N GLU A 68 4.85 7.38 3.43
CA GLU A 68 4.12 6.12 3.44
C GLU A 68 2.61 6.26 3.19
N THR A 69 2.18 7.37 2.59
CA THR A 69 0.76 7.70 2.41
C THR A 69 0.23 7.22 1.05
N ALA A 70 -1.00 6.72 1.03
CA ALA A 70 -1.77 6.47 -0.19
C ALA A 70 -3.19 7.03 -0.07
N TYR A 71 -3.78 7.42 -1.20
CA TYR A 71 -5.15 7.94 -1.28
C TYR A 71 -6.00 7.05 -2.19
N LEU A 72 -7.11 6.51 -1.67
CA LEU A 72 -8.00 5.61 -2.40
C LEU A 72 -9.39 6.24 -2.57
N ILE A 73 -10.06 5.88 -3.67
CA ILE A 73 -11.45 6.26 -3.90
C ILE A 73 -12.33 5.24 -3.17
N ASP A 74 -13.20 5.71 -2.28
CA ASP A 74 -14.31 4.94 -1.71
C ASP A 74 -15.61 5.39 -2.41
N PRO A 75 -16.01 4.71 -3.48
CA PRO A 75 -17.15 5.10 -4.31
C PRO A 75 -18.49 4.85 -3.61
N ALA A 76 -18.56 3.91 -2.67
CA ALA A 76 -19.80 3.56 -1.99
C ALA A 76 -20.23 4.69 -1.06
N GLU A 77 -19.26 5.28 -0.36
CA GLU A 77 -19.48 6.39 0.58
C GLU A 77 -19.15 7.77 -0.03
N GLY A 78 -18.78 7.84 -1.31
CA GLY A 78 -18.45 9.09 -2.00
C GLY A 78 -17.30 9.88 -1.36
N ARG A 79 -16.29 9.19 -0.82
CA ARG A 79 -15.18 9.81 -0.06
C ARG A 79 -13.80 9.34 -0.53
N ILE A 80 -12.77 10.04 -0.07
CA ILE A 80 -11.36 9.65 -0.26
C ILE A 80 -10.84 9.08 1.04
N LEU A 81 -10.25 7.89 0.98
CA LEU A 81 -9.54 7.29 2.11
C LEU A 81 -8.07 7.68 2.05
N LYS A 82 -7.54 8.22 3.13
CA LYS A 82 -6.10 8.41 3.30
C LYS A 82 -5.58 7.27 4.18
N LEU A 83 -4.65 6.49 3.65
CA LEU A 83 -4.02 5.36 4.33
C LEU A 83 -2.54 5.64 4.55
N THR A 84 -2.03 5.15 5.66
CA THR A 84 -0.59 5.03 5.92
C THR A 84 -0.30 3.56 6.16
N HIS A 85 0.66 2.98 5.44
CA HIS A 85 1.16 1.67 5.83
C HIS A 85 2.26 1.91 6.86
N LYS A 86 2.00 1.62 8.14
CA LYS A 86 3.04 1.74 9.16
C LYS A 86 4.03 0.61 8.90
N SER A 87 5.24 0.94 8.46
CA SER A 87 6.33 -0.02 8.55
C SER A 87 6.50 -0.35 10.04
N ASP A 88 6.45 -1.63 10.40
CA ASP A 88 6.84 -2.08 11.74
C ASP A 88 8.35 -1.88 11.89
N SER A 89 8.75 -0.61 12.00
CA SER A 89 10.10 -0.25 12.37
C SER A 89 10.29 -0.65 13.84
N PRO A 90 11.39 -1.32 14.21
CA PRO A 90 11.65 -1.75 15.58
C PRO A 90 11.52 -0.62 16.62
N LEU A 91 11.77 0.63 16.20
CA LEU A 91 11.62 1.83 17.03
C LEU A 91 10.16 2.14 17.41
N SER A 92 9.18 1.72 16.60
CA SER A 92 7.75 1.94 16.89
C SER A 92 7.19 0.99 17.96
N LEU A 93 7.87 -0.14 18.21
CA LEU A 93 7.56 -1.07 19.29
C LEU A 93 8.13 -0.59 20.63
N LEU A 94 9.30 0.06 20.61
CA LEU A 94 9.93 0.63 21.82
C LEU A 94 9.12 1.81 22.40
N SER A 95 8.46 2.60 21.56
CA SER A 95 7.62 3.72 22.04
C SER A 95 6.34 3.28 22.76
N LYS A 96 5.84 2.05 22.51
CA LYS A 96 4.64 1.54 23.17
C LYS A 96 4.93 0.98 24.56
N ASN A 97 6.18 0.66 24.87
CA ASN A 97 6.56 0.01 26.14
C ASN A 97 7.08 1.00 27.19
N ASN A 98 7.13 2.31 26.89
CA ASN A 98 7.69 3.31 27.80
C ASN A 98 6.63 4.20 28.50
N SER A 99 5.35 3.82 28.45
CA SER A 99 4.29 4.51 29.20
C SER A 99 4.11 3.89 30.60
N TYR A 100 5.18 3.90 31.41
CA TYR A 100 5.14 3.75 32.86
C TYR A 100 6.34 4.48 33.44
N ALA A 101 6.25 5.79 33.53
CA ALA A 101 7.06 6.62 34.41
C ALA A 101 6.36 7.97 34.59
N ASP A 102 5.34 7.97 35.45
CA ASP A 102 5.04 9.08 36.35
C ASP A 102 5.20 8.55 37.78
#